data_AF-A0A183HBE2-F1
#
_entry.id   AF-A0A183HBE2-F1
#
_cell.length_a   1.000
_cell.length_b   1.000
_cell.length_c   1.000
_cell.angle_alpha   90.00
_cell.angle_beta   90.00
_cell.angle_gamma   90.00
#
_symmetry.space_group_name_H-M   'P 1'
#
loop_
_entity.id
_entity.type
_entity.pdbx_description
1 polymer ?
#
loop_
_entity_poly.entity_id
_entity_poly.type
_entity_poly.pdbx_seq_one_letter_code
_entity_poly.pdbx_strand_id
1 'polypeptide(L)'
;MEQVFTCLDEPLKLTGESLVTWPHVRWQTLGGRSSWNWMPLKGHRGKVVHKWVPFHPRRERRSHAGTIYLLCIKEMGGCYVPVGENGIEFITKEEYEHDMRDEMAVKMEILKA
;
A
#
# COMPACT_ATOMS: atom_id res chain seq x y z
N MET A 1 -14.77 7.69 -5.03
CA MET A 1 -13.85 7.62 -3.86
C MET A 1 -12.52 7.14 -4.38
N GLU A 2 -11.44 7.87 -4.12
CA GLU A 2 -10.10 7.50 -4.59
C GLU A 2 -9.71 6.16 -3.95
N GLN A 3 -9.27 5.20 -4.76
CA GLN A 3 -8.94 3.85 -4.29
C GLN A 3 -7.48 3.75 -3.82
N VAL A 4 -6.63 4.68 -4.26
CA VAL A 4 -5.24 4.81 -3.88
C VAL A 4 -5.05 6.20 -3.30
N PHE A 5 -4.52 6.32 -2.09
CA PHE A 5 -4.26 7.61 -1.48
C PHE A 5 -2.86 8.10 -1.87
N THR A 6 -2.75 9.30 -2.42
CA THR A 6 -1.46 9.85 -2.86
C THR A 6 -0.78 10.72 -1.80
N CYS A 7 -1.55 11.22 -0.83
CA CYS A 7 -1.10 12.00 0.31
C CYS A 7 -1.95 11.66 1.55
N LEU A 8 -1.35 11.06 2.57
CA LEU A 8 -2.00 10.77 3.86
C LEU A 8 -1.64 11.78 4.96
N ASP A 9 -0.61 12.59 4.72
CA ASP A 9 -0.05 13.56 5.66
C ASP A 9 -0.77 14.91 5.61
N GLU A 10 -1.64 15.13 4.63
CA GLU A 10 -2.37 16.39 4.51
C GLU A 10 -3.30 16.58 5.73
N PRO A 11 -3.16 17.68 6.48
CA PRO A 11 -3.96 17.91 7.67
C PRO A 11 -5.41 18.22 7.30
N LEU A 12 -6.32 17.63 8.05
CA LEU A 12 -7.74 17.94 8.00
C LEU A 12 -7.96 19.41 8.37
N LYS A 13 -8.71 20.14 7.54
CA LYS A 13 -8.98 21.58 7.72
C LYS A 13 -9.55 21.95 9.10
N LEU A 14 -10.34 21.05 9.70
CA LEU A 14 -11.05 21.32 10.96
C LEU A 14 -10.22 21.05 12.21
N THR A 15 -9.33 20.05 12.17
CA THR A 15 -8.61 19.58 13.37
C THR A 15 -7.10 19.81 13.28
N GLY A 16 -6.57 20.03 12.08
CA GLY A 16 -5.12 20.04 11.82
C GLY A 16 -4.49 18.64 11.87
N GLU A 17 -5.25 17.59 12.17
CA GLU A 17 -4.76 16.21 12.24
C GLU A 17 -4.66 15.63 10.82
N SER A 18 -3.62 14.83 10.54
CA SER A 18 -3.51 14.08 9.29
C SER A 18 -4.58 12.97 9.19
N LEU A 19 -4.83 12.46 7.99
CA LEU A 19 -5.83 11.41 7.77
C LEU A 19 -5.55 10.14 8.58
N VAL A 20 -4.27 9.85 8.82
CA VAL A 20 -3.80 8.76 9.66
C VAL A 20 -2.54 9.19 10.43
N THR A 21 -2.20 8.46 11.49
CA THR A 21 -0.86 8.52 12.10
C THR A 21 -0.01 7.36 11.57
N TRP A 22 1.16 7.66 11.02
CA TRP A 22 2.11 6.65 10.57
C TRP A 22 2.77 5.93 11.76
N PRO A 23 2.78 4.59 11.81
CA PRO A 23 3.43 3.85 12.88
C PRO A 23 4.97 3.80 12.73
N HIS A 24 5.50 4.12 11.55
CA HIS A 24 6.95 4.07 11.27
C HIS A 24 7.36 5.08 10.19
N VAL A 25 8.44 5.82 10.43
CA VAL A 25 8.95 6.88 9.52
C VAL A 25 9.26 6.36 8.11
N ARG A 26 9.91 5.19 7.99
CA ARG A 26 10.17 4.54 6.68
C ARG A 26 8.90 4.36 5.84
N TRP A 27 7.77 4.00 6.46
CA TRP A 27 6.52 3.80 5.74
C TRP A 27 5.93 5.12 5.27
N GLN A 28 6.04 6.17 6.08
CA GLN A 28 5.68 7.53 5.68
C GLN A 28 6.53 7.98 4.49
N THR A 29 7.85 7.88 4.59
CA THR A 29 8.78 8.29 3.54
C THR A 29 8.51 7.56 2.23
N LEU A 30 8.25 6.26 2.26
CA LEU A 30 8.06 5.44 1.06
C LEU A 30 6.57 5.25 0.67
N GLY A 31 5.66 5.90 1.40
CA GLY A 31 4.21 5.71 1.31
C GLY A 31 3.47 6.76 0.50
N GLY A 32 4.15 7.83 0.08
CA GLY A 32 3.57 8.95 -0.66
C GLY A 32 3.94 8.95 -2.14
N ARG A 33 3.15 9.67 -2.95
CA ARG A 33 3.34 9.78 -4.41
C ARG A 33 4.76 10.12 -4.84
N SER A 34 5.46 10.97 -4.08
CA SER A 34 6.82 11.44 -4.36
C SER A 34 7.87 10.34 -4.36
N SER A 35 7.61 9.23 -3.67
CA SER A 35 8.54 8.10 -3.57
C SER A 35 8.28 7.02 -4.61
N TRP A 36 7.23 7.16 -5.42
CA TRP A 36 6.87 6.17 -6.43
C TRP A 36 7.35 6.63 -7.81
N ASN A 37 8.12 5.79 -8.51
CA ASN A 37 8.56 6.08 -9.88
C ASN A 37 7.37 6.14 -10.87
N TRP A 38 6.33 5.35 -10.63
CA TRP A 38 5.10 5.30 -11.42
C TRP A 38 3.88 5.08 -10.53
N MET A 39 2.68 5.22 -11.10
CA MET A 39 1.45 4.94 -10.38
C MET A 39 1.23 3.43 -10.22
N PRO A 40 0.69 2.95 -9.07
CA PRO A 40 0.29 1.57 -8.93
C PRO A 40 -0.86 1.28 -9.91
N LEU A 41 -0.72 0.19 -10.65
CA LEU A 41 -1.74 -0.31 -11.57
C LEU A 41 -2.57 -1.42 -10.92
N LYS A 42 -3.79 -1.60 -11.43
CA LYS A 42 -4.64 -2.73 -11.06
C LYS A 42 -3.90 -4.05 -11.35
N GLY A 43 -3.93 -4.97 -10.41
CA GLY A 43 -3.28 -6.27 -10.52
C GLY A 43 -1.90 -6.34 -9.87
N HIS A 44 -1.29 -5.22 -9.46
CA HIS A 44 -0.12 -5.29 -8.58
C HIS A 44 -0.48 -5.97 -7.26
N ARG A 45 0.41 -6.86 -6.82
CA ARG A 45 0.25 -7.65 -5.60
C ARG A 45 1.33 -7.26 -4.60
N GLY A 46 1.06 -7.51 -3.33
CA GLY A 46 1.99 -7.13 -2.29
C GLY A 46 1.57 -7.62 -0.92
N LYS A 47 2.45 -7.41 0.06
CA LYS A 47 2.13 -7.73 1.45
C LYS A 47 1.41 -6.55 2.10
N VAL A 48 0.26 -6.79 2.71
CA VAL A 48 -0.34 -5.82 3.62
C VAL A 48 0.53 -5.74 4.87
N VAL A 49 1.17 -4.59 5.09
CA VAL A 49 2.06 -4.36 6.23
C VAL A 49 1.40 -3.61 7.36
N HIS A 50 0.30 -2.91 7.08
CA HIS A 50 -0.46 -2.15 8.07
C HIS A 50 -1.91 -1.92 7.64
N LYS A 51 -2.76 -1.63 8.62
CA LYS A 51 -4.18 -1.31 8.42
C LYS A 51 -4.57 -0.15 9.35
N TRP A 52 -5.21 0.87 8.79
CA TRP A 52 -5.92 1.88 9.55
C TRP A 52 -7.43 1.69 9.42
N VAL A 53 -8.16 1.84 10.52
CA VAL A 53 -9.62 1.71 10.58
C VAL A 53 -10.24 2.90 11.32
N PRO A 54 -11.50 3.25 11.02
CA PRO A 54 -12.22 4.26 11.77
C PRO A 54 -12.29 3.93 13.27
N PHE A 55 -12.23 4.96 14.12
CA PHE A 55 -12.43 4.88 15.58
C PHE A 55 -11.52 3.90 16.33
N HIS A 56 -10.40 3.46 15.75
CA HIS A 56 -9.47 2.60 16.46
C HIS A 56 -8.92 3.31 17.72
N PRO A 57 -8.88 2.67 18.91
CA PRO A 57 -8.39 3.29 20.14
C PRO A 57 -6.95 3.82 20.02
N ARG A 58 -6.09 3.00 19.40
CA ARG A 58 -4.70 3.37 19.07
C ARG A 58 -4.64 4.30 17.86
N ARG A 59 -3.99 5.45 18.02
CA ARG A 59 -3.89 6.51 16.98
C ARG A 59 -3.19 6.01 15.72
N GLU A 60 -2.13 5.25 15.87
CA GLU A 60 -1.35 4.68 14.77
C GLU A 60 -2.09 3.63 13.93
N ARG A 61 -3.29 3.21 14.36
CA ARG A 61 -4.21 2.33 13.61
C ARG A 61 -5.53 3.02 13.27
N ARG A 62 -5.69 4.30 13.60
CA ARG A 62 -6.90 5.06 13.35
C ARG A 62 -6.84 5.76 11.99
N SER A 63 -7.96 5.79 11.31
CA SER A 63 -8.16 6.58 10.08
C SER A 63 -9.33 7.54 10.23
N HIS A 64 -9.19 8.71 9.62
CA HIS A 64 -10.24 9.71 9.44
C HIS A 64 -10.87 9.67 8.04
N ALA A 65 -10.45 8.72 7.18
CA ALA A 65 -10.89 8.60 5.79
C ALA A 65 -11.42 7.19 5.43
N GLY A 66 -11.86 6.40 6.42
CA GLY A 66 -12.34 5.02 6.22
C GLY A 66 -11.25 3.96 6.42
N THR A 67 -11.53 2.70 6.05
CA THR A 67 -10.53 1.62 6.14
C THR A 67 -9.46 1.77 5.04
N ILE A 68 -8.20 1.79 5.45
CA ILE A 68 -7.04 1.94 4.56
C ILE A 68 -6.04 0.81 4.85
N TYR A 69 -5.54 0.17 3.80
CA TYR A 69 -4.49 -0.86 3.87
C TYR A 69 -3.19 -0.31 3.29
N LEU A 70 -2.06 -0.57 3.96
CA LEU A 70 -0.74 -0.24 3.43
C LEU A 70 -0.12 -1.47 2.76
N LEU A 71 -0.01 -1.44 1.44
CA LEU A 71 0.50 -2.53 0.62
C LEU A 71 1.97 -2.31 0.27
N CYS A 72 2.85 -3.26 0.56
CA CYS A 72 4.24 -3.25 0.12
C CYS A 72 4.37 -3.99 -1.22
N ILE A 73 4.71 -3.27 -2.29
CA ILE A 73 4.76 -3.79 -3.68
C ILE A 73 6.22 -3.86 -4.13
N LYS A 74 6.73 -5.05 -4.43
CA LYS A 74 8.17 -5.27 -4.72
C LYS A 74 8.55 -4.74 -6.10
N GLU A 75 7.65 -4.88 -7.06
CA GLU A 75 7.73 -4.44 -8.45
C GLU A 75 7.88 -2.91 -8.53
N MET A 76 7.40 -2.21 -7.50
CA MET A 76 7.60 -0.76 -7.33
C MET A 76 8.84 -0.42 -6.50
N GLY A 77 9.87 -1.27 -6.49
CA GLY A 77 11.08 -1.06 -5.69
C GLY A 77 10.87 -1.19 -4.18
N GLY A 78 9.81 -1.89 -3.76
CA GLY A 78 9.46 -2.02 -2.33
C GLY A 78 8.80 -0.77 -1.74
N CYS A 79 8.13 0.03 -2.57
CA CYS A 79 7.30 1.15 -2.12
C CYS A 79 6.07 0.67 -1.33
N TYR A 80 5.53 1.57 -0.53
CA TYR A 80 4.27 1.36 0.18
C TYR A 80 3.16 2.14 -0.51
N VAL A 81 2.03 1.48 -0.75
CA VAL A 81 0.87 2.06 -1.41
C VAL A 81 -0.32 1.97 -0.45
N PRO A 82 -0.86 3.11 0.01
CA PRO A 82 -2.08 3.11 0.81
C PRO A 82 -3.30 2.97 -0.12
N VAL A 83 -4.10 1.93 0.13
CA VAL A 83 -5.24 1.53 -0.70
C VAL A 83 -6.49 1.50 0.17
N GLY A 84 -7.57 2.09 -0.31
CA GLY A 84 -8.87 2.03 0.35
C GLY A 84 -9.46 0.62 0.29
N GLU A 85 -10.40 0.31 1.19
CA GLU A 85 -11.05 -1.01 1.29
C GLU A 85 -11.64 -1.54 -0.01
N ASN A 86 -12.17 -0.68 -0.87
CA ASN A 86 -12.75 -1.07 -2.15
C ASN A 86 -11.73 -1.24 -3.28
N GLY A 87 -10.46 -0.86 -3.05
CA GLY A 87 -9.38 -0.94 -4.04
C GLY A 87 -8.44 -2.13 -3.85
N ILE A 88 -8.73 -3.00 -2.87
CA ILE A 88 -7.88 -4.13 -2.52
C ILE A 88 -8.68 -5.44 -2.57
N GLU A 89 -8.02 -6.51 -2.98
CA GLU A 89 -8.52 -7.87 -2.92
C GLU A 89 -7.50 -8.72 -2.16
N PHE A 90 -8.00 -9.57 -1.24
CA PHE A 90 -7.14 -10.48 -0.50
C PHE A 90 -6.99 -11.79 -1.25
N ILE A 91 -5.75 -12.21 -1.42
CA ILE A 91 -5.38 -13.51 -1.94
C ILE A 91 -4.72 -14.33 -0.84
N THR A 92 -4.74 -15.64 -1.02
CA THR A 92 -4.02 -16.58 -0.17
C THR A 92 -2.51 -16.41 -0.31
N LYS A 93 -1.78 -16.93 0.67
CA LYS A 93 -0.31 -16.94 0.62
C LYS A 93 0.17 -17.81 -0.54
N GLU A 94 -0.53 -18.91 -0.79
CA GLU A 94 -0.22 -19.88 -1.83
C GLU A 94 -0.37 -19.26 -3.23
N GLU A 95 -1.44 -18.51 -3.47
CA GLU A 95 -1.63 -17.72 -4.70
C GLU A 95 -0.53 -16.68 -4.86
N TYR A 96 -0.19 -15.94 -3.79
CA TYR A 96 0.90 -14.96 -3.85
C TYR A 96 2.25 -15.61 -4.19
N GLU A 97 2.56 -16.74 -3.58
CA GLU A 97 3.82 -17.46 -3.85
C GLU A 97 3.85 -18.10 -5.24
N HIS A 98 2.69 -18.53 -5.77
CA HIS A 98 2.57 -19.04 -7.13
C HIS A 98 2.92 -17.98 -8.17
N ASP A 99 2.29 -16.81 -8.07
CA ASP A 99 2.54 -15.70 -9.01
C ASP A 99 4.01 -15.27 -9.00
N MET A 100 4.63 -15.23 -7.82
CA MET A 100 6.04 -14.87 -7.68
C MET A 100 6.97 -15.90 -8.34
N ARG A 101 6.61 -17.19 -8.32
CA ARG A 101 7.36 -18.23 -9.02
C ARG A 101 7.23 -18.10 -10.53
N ASP A 102 6.01 -17.86 -11.02
CA ASP A 102 5.75 -17.69 -12.45
C ASP A 102 6.51 -16.48 -13.00
N GLU A 103 6.50 -15.35 -12.27
CA GLU A 103 7.24 -14.16 -12.66
C GLU A 103 8.76 -14.42 -12.70
N MET A 104 9.29 -15.18 -11.75
CA MET A 104 10.71 -15.59 -11.75
C MET A 104 11.03 -16.51 -12.94
N ALA A 105 10.16 -17.46 -13.25
CA ALA A 105 10.34 -18.38 -14.37
C ALA A 105 10.41 -17.62 -15.71
N VAL A 106 9.47 -16.70 -15.94
CA VAL A 106 9.46 -15.84 -17.13
C VAL A 106 10.74 -15.00 -17.23
N LYS A 107 11.20 -14.40 -16.13
CA LYS A 107 12.46 -13.64 -16.11
C LYS A 107 13.68 -14.51 -16.46
N MET A 108 13.72 -15.75 -15.98
CA MET A 108 14.80 -16.68 -16.30
C MET A 108 14.78 -17.13 -17.76
N GLU A 109 13.62 -17.23 -18.40
CA GLU A 109 13.51 -17.53 -19.83
C GLU A 109 13.97 -16.37 -20.69
N ILE A 110 13.58 -15.13 -20.34
CA ILE A 110 14.04 -13.92 -21.05
C ILE A 110 15.57 -13.77 -20.95
N LEU A 111 16.17 -14.05 -19.79
CA LEU A 111 17.62 -14.01 -19.61
C LEU A 111 18.39 -15.09 -20.39
N LYS A 112 17.70 -16.13 -20.88
CA LYS A 112 18.28 -17.22 -21.69
C LYS A 112 18.13 -16.99 -23.20
N ALA A 113 17.33 -16.00 -23.60
CA ALA A 113 17.09 -15.62 -25.00
C ALA A 113 18.06 -14.50 -25.42
#